data_AF-A0A0R3VSP2-F1
#
_entry.id   AF-A0A0R3VSP2-F1
#
_cell.length_a   1.000
_cell.length_b   1.000
_cell.length_c   1.000
_cell.angle_alpha   90.00
_cell.angle_beta   90.00
_cell.angle_gamma   90.00
#
_symmetry.space_group_name_H-M   'P 1'
#
loop_
_entity.id
_entity.type
_entity.pdbx_description
1 polymer ?
#
loop_
_entity_poly.entity_id
_entity_poly.type
_entity_poly.pdbx_seq_one_letter_code
_entity_poly.pdbx_strand_id
1 'polypeptide(L)'
;MLEVTRVAKLDICQDSGSQDASLAPFLGELARRRGEVETVEVTERDGHGGGKCCLRAFAPLAELSGFSAAVRSLSSGRAEIVLRFARFQPVSTERQIELLRHVPLRPPSRTHPSA
;
A
#
# COMPACT_ATOMS: atom_id res chain seq x y z
N MET A 1 -7.29 19.52 -2.36
CA MET A 1 -7.86 18.29 -1.75
C MET A 1 -6.72 17.42 -1.23
N LEU A 2 -6.87 16.82 -0.05
CA LEU A 2 -5.84 15.96 0.54
C LEU A 2 -6.25 14.49 0.43
N GLU A 3 -5.29 13.59 0.19
CA GLU A 3 -5.47 12.15 0.36
C GLU A 3 -4.77 11.65 1.62
N VAL A 4 -5.34 10.61 2.23
CA VAL A 4 -4.73 9.90 3.37
C VAL A 4 -3.67 8.97 2.80
N THR A 5 -2.40 9.23 3.12
CA THR A 5 -1.30 8.31 2.81
C THR A 5 -1.11 7.37 3.99
N ARG A 6 -1.01 6.07 3.71
CA ARG A 6 -0.61 5.06 4.70
C ARG A 6 0.80 4.55 4.39
N VAL A 7 1.54 4.25 5.45
CA VAL A 7 2.74 3.43 5.38
C VAL A 7 2.28 1.98 5.27
N ALA A 8 2.71 1.31 4.21
CA ALA A 8 2.70 -0.13 4.14
C ALA A 8 4.10 -0.61 4.52
N LYS A 9 4.23 -1.20 5.71
CA LYS A 9 5.40 -2.01 6.04
C LYS A 9 5.08 -3.45 5.65
N LEU A 10 5.91 -4.01 4.78
CA LEU A 10 5.80 -5.36 4.26
C LEU A 10 7.02 -6.14 4.74
N ASP A 11 6.81 -7.07 5.67
CA ASP A 11 7.86 -7.95 6.17
C ASP A 11 7.75 -9.29 5.42
N ILE A 12 8.69 -9.58 4.52
CA ILE A 12 8.75 -10.82 3.74
C ILE A 12 9.86 -11.70 4.32
N CYS A 13 9.49 -12.79 4.96
CA CYS A 13 10.44 -13.83 5.35
C CYS A 13 10.75 -14.69 4.12
N GLN A 14 11.96 -14.61 3.56
CA GLN A 14 12.39 -15.54 2.51
C GLN A 14 13.04 -16.77 3.16
N ASP A 15 12.82 -17.92 2.53
CA ASP A 15 13.51 -19.16 2.82
C ASP A 15 14.32 -19.46 1.55
N SER A 16 15.65 -19.50 1.62
CA SER A 16 16.47 -19.32 0.40
C SER A 16 16.56 -20.57 -0.48
N GLY A 17 15.73 -21.58 -0.24
CA GLY A 17 15.63 -22.76 -1.09
C GLY A 17 14.85 -22.53 -2.39
N SER A 18 14.02 -21.49 -2.48
CA SER A 18 13.15 -21.25 -3.65
C SER A 18 13.61 -20.04 -4.45
N GLN A 19 14.06 -20.29 -5.68
CA GLN A 19 14.36 -19.26 -6.70
C GLN A 19 13.10 -18.43 -7.10
N ASP A 20 11.92 -18.77 -6.57
CA ASP A 20 10.64 -18.12 -6.88
C ASP A 20 10.32 -16.92 -5.97
N ALA A 21 11.09 -16.69 -4.90
CA ALA A 21 10.82 -15.64 -3.93
C ALA A 21 11.45 -14.27 -4.32
N SER A 22 11.28 -13.83 -5.57
CA SER A 22 11.75 -12.52 -6.02
C SER A 22 10.96 -11.37 -5.36
N LEU A 23 11.61 -10.22 -5.13
CA LEU A 23 10.94 -8.99 -4.67
C LEU A 23 10.16 -8.29 -5.80
N ALA A 24 10.47 -8.62 -7.05
CA ALA A 24 9.89 -7.96 -8.22
C ALA A 24 8.35 -7.96 -8.25
N PRO A 25 7.63 -9.06 -7.91
CA PRO A 25 6.17 -9.05 -7.91
C PRO A 25 5.58 -8.07 -6.87
N PHE A 26 6.22 -7.92 -5.71
CA PHE A 26 5.78 -7.00 -4.67
C PHE A 26 6.02 -5.53 -5.06
N LEU A 27 7.16 -5.25 -5.69
CA LEU A 27 7.46 -3.93 -6.26
C LEU A 27 6.46 -3.57 -7.37
N GLY A 28 6.13 -4.52 -8.25
CA GLY A 28 5.12 -4.34 -9.29
C GLY A 28 3.73 -4.05 -8.72
N GLU A 29 3.33 -4.77 -7.66
CA GLU A 29 2.04 -4.54 -7.00
C GLU A 29 1.98 -3.18 -6.30
N LEU A 30 3.08 -2.72 -5.70
CA LEU A 30 3.18 -1.37 -5.15
C LEU A 30 3.10 -0.29 -6.23
N ALA A 31 3.82 -0.47 -7.35
CA ALA A 31 3.80 0.48 -8.46
C ALA A 31 2.38 0.66 -9.02
N ARG A 32 1.60 -0.42 -9.14
CA ARG A 32 0.18 -0.36 -9.55
C ARG A 32 -0.71 0.45 -8.60
N ARG A 33 -0.28 0.63 -7.35
CA ARG A 33 -1.03 1.31 -6.28
C ARG A 33 -0.47 2.69 -5.96
N ARG A 34 0.30 3.27 -6.89
CA ARG A 34 0.99 4.56 -6.68
C ARG A 34 1.87 4.52 -5.42
N GLY A 35 2.48 3.36 -5.17
CA GLY A 35 3.35 3.13 -4.03
C GLY A 35 4.74 3.72 -4.24
N GLU A 36 5.24 4.41 -3.23
CA GLU A 36 6.61 4.94 -3.17
C GLU A 36 7.42 4.09 -2.18
N VAL A 37 8.46 3.41 -2.67
CA VAL A 37 9.35 2.62 -1.82
C VAL A 37 10.25 3.56 -1.02
N GLU A 38 10.24 3.40 0.30
CA GLU A 38 11.08 4.17 1.21
C GLU A 38 12.37 3.44 1.52
N THR A 39 12.28 2.18 1.93
CA THR A 39 13.45 1.34 2.23
C THR A 39 13.21 -0.11 1.81
N VAL A 40 14.30 -0.77 1.42
CA VAL A 40 14.37 -2.22 1.22
C VAL A 40 15.57 -2.71 2.01
N GLU A 41 15.32 -3.57 2.99
CA GLU A 41 16.34 -4.16 3.84
C GLU A 41 16.38 -5.65 3.58
N VAL A 42 17.51 -6.15 3.07
CA VAL A 42 17.74 -7.58 2.88
C VAL A 42 18.77 -8.01 3.91
N THR A 43 18.36 -8.88 4.84
CA THR A 43 19.25 -9.51 5.81
C THR A 43 19.51 -10.93 5.36
N GLU A 44 20.68 -11.17 4.77
CA GLU A 44 21.23 -12.51 4.55
C GLU A 44 21.56 -13.13 5.93
N ARG A 45 21.13 -14.36 6.22
CA ARG A 45 21.70 -15.09 7.37
C ARG A 45 23.00 -15.74 6.95
N ASP A 46 24.05 -15.50 7.73
CA ASP A 46 25.36 -16.12 7.56
C ASP A 46 25.25 -17.66 7.52
N GLY A 47 25.62 -18.24 6.38
CA GLY A 47 25.94 -19.66 6.22
C GLY A 47 24.78 -20.64 5.94
N HIS A 48 23.52 -20.25 6.11
CA HIS A 48 22.37 -21.16 5.90
C HIS A 48 21.24 -20.44 5.18
N GLY A 49 21.44 -20.20 3.89
CA GLY A 49 20.37 -20.08 2.91
C GLY A 49 19.00 -19.58 3.40
N GLY A 50 18.95 -18.40 3.99
CA GLY A 50 17.68 -17.84 4.47
C GLY A 50 17.84 -16.34 4.70
N GLY A 51 17.17 -15.54 3.87
CA GLY A 51 17.18 -14.09 3.96
C GLY A 51 15.86 -13.56 4.49
N LYS A 52 15.86 -12.51 5.32
CA LYS A 52 14.64 -11.72 5.57
C LYS A 52 14.70 -10.48 4.69
N CYS A 53 13.63 -10.22 3.94
CA CYS A 53 13.47 -8.96 3.24
C CYS A 53 12.36 -8.14 3.89
N CYS A 54 12.70 -6.95 4.37
CA CYS A 54 11.74 -5.97 4.85
C CYS A 54 11.62 -4.86 3.81
N LEU A 55 10.40 -4.62 3.32
CA LEU A 55 10.12 -3.53 2.40
C LEU A 55 9.18 -2.53 3.08
N ARG A 56 9.56 -1.26 3.06
CA ARG A 56 8.76 -0.16 3.60
C ARG A 56 8.41 0.77 2.47
N ALA A 57 7.12 1.08 2.34
CA ALA A 57 6.60 1.92 1.29
C ALA A 57 5.45 2.79 1.78
N PHE A 58 5.19 3.88 1.07
CA PHE A 58 4.00 4.70 1.23
C PHE A 58 3.05 4.42 0.07
N ALA A 59 1.75 4.35 0.33
CA ALA A 59 0.75 4.33 -0.72
C ALA A 59 -0.51 5.08 -0.27
N PRO A 60 -1.25 5.71 -1.19
CA PRO A 60 -2.53 6.32 -0.86
C PRO A 60 -3.52 5.27 -0.38
N LEU A 61 -4.27 5.58 0.67
CA LEU A 61 -5.28 4.68 1.23
C LEU A 61 -6.32 4.23 0.19
N ALA A 62 -6.69 5.14 -0.71
CA ALA A 62 -7.63 4.85 -1.80
C ALA A 62 -7.17 3.68 -2.69
N GLU A 63 -5.85 3.46 -2.82
CA GLU A 63 -5.25 2.42 -3.64
C GLU A 63 -4.98 1.12 -2.87
N LEU A 64 -5.20 1.06 -1.55
CA LEU A 64 -4.85 -0.11 -0.72
C LEU A 64 -5.96 -1.17 -0.62
N SER A 65 -7.11 -0.95 -1.25
CA SER A 65 -8.19 -1.94 -1.28
C SER A 65 -7.71 -3.26 -1.90
N GLY A 66 -7.85 -4.38 -1.17
CA GLY A 66 -7.39 -5.70 -1.60
C GLY A 66 -5.87 -5.93 -1.57
N PHE A 67 -5.06 -4.96 -1.11
CA PHE A 67 -3.60 -5.09 -1.09
C PHE A 67 -3.12 -6.28 -0.25
N SER A 68 -3.73 -6.49 0.93
CA SER A 68 -3.35 -7.59 1.80
C SER A 68 -3.56 -8.97 1.17
N ALA A 69 -4.67 -9.14 0.44
CA ALA A 69 -4.96 -10.37 -0.28
C ALA A 69 -3.96 -10.59 -1.43
N ALA A 70 -3.67 -9.54 -2.22
CA ALA A 70 -2.71 -9.61 -3.32
C ALA A 70 -1.32 -10.03 -2.84
N VAL A 71 -0.80 -9.37 -1.80
CA VAL A 71 0.52 -9.69 -1.22
C VAL A 71 0.58 -11.10 -0.63
N ARG A 72 -0.50 -11.57 0.02
CA ARG A 72 -0.58 -12.97 0.48
C ARG A 72 -0.56 -13.93 -0.70
N SER A 73 -1.29 -13.67 -1.79
CA SER A 73 -1.23 -14.50 -2.99
C SER A 73 0.17 -14.54 -3.61
N LEU A 74 0.85 -13.39 -3.71
CA LEU A 74 2.22 -13.30 -4.24
C LEU A 74 3.26 -14.05 -3.40
N SER A 75 3.02 -14.18 -2.09
CA SER A 75 3.93 -14.84 -1.15
C SER A 75 3.54 -16.28 -0.80
N SER A 76 2.49 -16.82 -1.42
CA SER A 76 1.85 -18.08 -0.99
C SER A 76 1.47 -18.07 0.49
N GLY A 77 1.04 -16.91 1.01
CA GLY A 77 0.60 -16.69 2.38
C GLY A 77 1.71 -16.40 3.39
N ARG A 78 2.97 -16.32 2.98
CA ARG A 78 4.13 -16.17 3.89
C ARG A 78 4.46 -14.74 4.28
N ALA A 79 3.99 -13.74 3.53
CA ALA A 79 4.30 -12.34 3.83
C ALA A 79 3.44 -11.78 4.97
N GLU A 80 4.07 -11.03 5.86
CA GLU A 80 3.41 -10.25 6.90
C GLU A 80 3.30 -8.79 6.46
N ILE A 81 2.16 -8.16 6.73
CA ILE A 81 1.87 -6.79 6.30
C ILE A 81 1.34 -6.00 7.47
N VAL A 82 1.94 -4.83 7.67
CA VAL A 82 1.54 -3.87 8.69
C VAL A 82 1.24 -2.54 8.00
N LEU A 83 -0.04 -2.16 8.01
CA LEU A 83 -0.48 -0.85 7.53
C LEU A 83 -0.57 0.14 8.70
N ARG A 84 0.00 1.32 8.54
CA ARG A 84 -0.06 2.43 9.50
C ARG A 84 -0.44 3.72 8.80
N PHE A 85 -1.17 4.60 9.47
CA PHE A 85 -1.35 5.95 8.96
C PHE A 85 0.01 6.67 8.92
N ALA A 86 0.29 7.39 7.82
CA ALA A 86 1.54 8.13 7.66
C ALA A 86 1.31 9.63 7.83
N ARG A 87 0.57 10.21 6.88
CA ARG A 87 0.34 11.65 6.73
C ARG A 87 -0.79 11.89 5.74
N PHE A 88 -1.26 13.12 5.68
CA PHE A 88 -2.03 13.60 4.54
C PHE A 88 -1.08 14.18 3.50
N GLN A 89 -1.38 13.99 2.21
CA GLN A 89 -0.65 14.61 1.11
C GLN A 89 -1.59 15.30 0.13
N PRO A 90 -1.16 16.39 -0.51
CA PRO A 90 -1.89 16.99 -1.62
C PRO A 90 -2.09 15.99 -2.75
N VAL A 91 -3.32 15.88 -3.22
CA VAL A 91 -3.66 15.12 -4.42
C VAL A 91 -3.27 15.95 -5.65
N SER A 92 -2.68 15.34 -6.68
CA SER A 92 -2.37 16.02 -7.94
C SER A 92 -3.62 16.59 -8.61
N THR A 93 -3.49 17.70 -9.33
CA THR A 93 -4.63 18.39 -9.97
C THR A 93 -5.45 17.46 -10.86
N GLU A 94 -4.80 16.60 -11.64
CA GLU A 94 -5.44 15.65 -12.54
C GLU A 94 -6.32 14.66 -11.77
N ARG A 95 -5.80 14.15 -10.65
CA ARG A 95 -6.52 13.21 -9.79
C ARG A 95 -7.65 13.90 -9.02
N GLN A 96 -7.48 15.17 -8.67
CA GLN A 96 -8.56 15.96 -8.08
C GLN A 96 -9.76 16.08 -9.02
N ILE A 97 -9.51 16.40 -10.29
CA ILE A 97 -10.54 16.49 -11.32
C ILE A 97 -11.28 15.16 -11.48
N GLU A 98 -10.53 14.04 -11.52
CA GLU A 98 -11.11 12.71 -11.63
C GLU A 98 -12.00 12.36 -10.43
N LEU A 99 -11.52 12.59 -9.20
CA LEU A 99 -12.28 12.30 -7.98
C LEU A 99 -13.58 13.11 -7.91
N LEU A 100 -13.54 14.39 -8.29
CA LEU A 100 -14.72 15.26 -8.28
C LEU A 100 -15.84 14.77 -9.23
N ARG A 101 -15.53 13.98 -10.26
CA ARG A 101 -16.55 13.38 -11.15
C ARG A 101 -17.36 12.28 -10.46
N HIS A 102 -16.81 11.66 -9.42
CA HIS A 102 -17.37 10.48 -8.78
C HIS A 102 -17.86 10.73 -7.34
N VAL A 103 -17.66 11.93 -6.79
CA VAL A 103 -18.22 12.31 -5.50
C VAL A 103 -19.71 12.62 -5.69
N PRO A 104 -20.63 11.81 -5.14
CA PRO A 104 -22.03 12.21 -5.11
C PRO A 104 -22.13 13.45 -4.23
N LEU A 105 -22.49 14.59 -4.83
CA LEU A 105 -22.79 15.79 -4.07
C LEU A 105 -23.99 15.48 -3.19
N ARG A 106 -23.75 15.28 -1.90
CA ARG A 106 -24.83 15.18 -0.93
C ARG A 106 -25.54 16.53 -0.96
N PRO A 107 -26.84 16.59 -1.31
CA PRO A 107 -27.54 17.86 -1.29
C PRO A 107 -27.50 18.41 0.14
N PRO A 108 -27.34 19.74 0.31
CA PRO A 108 -27.33 20.34 1.64
C PRO A 108 -28.60 19.92 2.37
N SER A 109 -28.47 19.51 3.63
CA SER A 109 -29.61 19.19 4.47
C SER A 109 -30.53 20.40 4.50
N ARG A 110 -31.75 20.26 3.94
CA ARG A 110 -32.80 21.27 4.09
C ARG A 110 -33.05 21.44 5.58
N THR A 111 -32.54 22.50 6.16
CA THR A 111 -32.94 22.97 7.48
C THR A 111 -34.40 23.42 7.35
N HIS A 112 -35.32 22.60 7.86
CA HIS A 112 -36.69 23.06 8.08
C HIS A 112 -36.63 24.08 9.23
N PRO A 113 -37.10 25.33 9.04
CA PRO A 113 -37.26 26.24 10.16
C PRO A 113 -38.36 25.69 11.06
N SER A 114 -38.02 25.45 12.34
CA SER A 114 -39.02 25.18 13.38
C SER A 114 -39.76 26.49 13.62
N ALA A 115 -41.06 26.48 13.30
CA ALA A 115 -42.00 27.50 13.75
C ALA A 115 -42.36 27.28 15.22
#